data_AF-A0A7Y0B343-F1
#
_entry.id   AF-A0A7Y0B343-F1
#
_cell.length_a   1.000
_cell.length_b   1.000
_cell.length_c   1.000
_cell.angle_alpha   90.00
_cell.angle_beta   90.00
_cell.angle_gamma   90.00
#
_symmetry.space_group_name_H-M   'P 1'
#
loop_
_entity.id
_entity.type
_entity.pdbx_description
1 polymer ?
#
loop_
_entity_poly.entity_id
_entity_poly.type
_entity_poly.pdbx_seq_one_letter_code
_entity_poly.pdbx_strand_id
1 'polypeptide(L)'
;MPTPTDLSTSVITKLRRFLNQGRERLEAIDALMRRLGADNLSTAELMAGDSLKAVFDEGQHHTVEKAQKWVADLDEYAKGYLPEAMRHRVIRHPNGKGAEELPTLIDNARIAIRSRLESVKQLIGEAAPTPAGAERDAAGGWTHLRELGLIEDAVLDGYLSTMRTRRTVAQRRAAIGAAKELVEAAMKGAIHYADPTVTGFEKDEMPQLWKRLRTLIQEDPAADPALGGKDIGIAKTLNAMSTVITGIAETRNKVGTGHGNPAAPKKLQESHVLLVIDSAHTMTRFITSRLSELFA
;
A
#
# COMPACT_ATOMS: atom_id res chain seq x y z
N MET A 1 -12.87 11.86 -21.54
CA MET A 1 -11.81 10.84 -21.28
C MET A 1 -12.33 9.51 -21.81
N PRO A 2 -11.58 8.80 -22.66
CA PRO A 2 -12.03 7.52 -23.22
C PRO A 2 -12.15 6.50 -22.10
N THR A 3 -13.34 5.91 -21.96
CA THR A 3 -13.67 4.88 -20.96
C THR A 3 -13.21 3.50 -21.46
N PRO A 4 -13.11 2.48 -20.58
CA PRO A 4 -12.71 1.10 -20.95
C PRO A 4 -13.54 0.44 -22.07
N THR A 5 -14.65 1.06 -22.46
CA THR A 5 -15.58 0.66 -23.52
C THR A 5 -15.07 0.81 -24.96
N ASP A 6 -13.91 1.44 -25.18
CA ASP A 6 -13.40 1.73 -26.54
C ASP A 6 -12.47 0.65 -27.13
N LEU A 7 -12.10 -0.40 -26.38
CA LEU A 7 -11.22 -1.46 -26.86
C LEU A 7 -12.02 -2.61 -27.49
N SER A 8 -11.60 -3.05 -28.68
CA SER A 8 -12.21 -4.22 -29.32
C SER A 8 -11.94 -5.51 -28.51
N THR A 9 -12.86 -6.47 -28.60
CA THR A 9 -12.74 -7.78 -27.95
C THR A 9 -11.45 -8.51 -28.33
N SER A 10 -10.96 -8.32 -29.56
CA SER A 10 -9.69 -8.88 -30.03
C SER A 10 -8.49 -8.28 -29.27
N VAL A 11 -8.48 -6.96 -29.08
CA VAL A 11 -7.42 -6.26 -28.32
C VAL A 11 -7.43 -6.70 -26.85
N ILE A 12 -8.61 -6.77 -26.21
CA ILE A 12 -8.74 -7.23 -24.83
C ILE A 12 -8.21 -8.67 -24.67
N THR A 13 -8.54 -9.56 -25.61
CA THR A 13 -8.07 -10.96 -25.60
C THR A 13 -6.55 -11.04 -25.69
N LYS A 14 -5.94 -10.22 -26.56
CA LYS A 14 -4.49 -10.19 -26.71
C LYS A 14 -3.79 -9.61 -25.47
N LEU A 15 -4.34 -8.54 -24.88
CA LEU A 15 -3.82 -7.95 -23.64
C LEU A 15 -3.88 -8.94 -22.47
N ARG A 16 -4.93 -9.74 -22.34
CA ARG A 16 -4.99 -10.84 -21.36
C ARG A 16 -3.90 -11.88 -21.56
N ARG A 17 -3.58 -12.24 -22.81
CA ARG A 17 -2.47 -13.14 -23.11
C ARG A 17 -1.13 -12.53 -22.65
N PHE A 18 -0.90 -11.24 -22.91
CA PHE A 18 0.28 -10.54 -22.43
C PHE A 18 0.37 -10.55 -20.89
N LEU A 19 -0.75 -10.37 -20.17
CA LEU A 19 -0.75 -10.44 -18.70
C LEU A 19 -0.30 -11.78 -18.15
N ASN A 20 -0.79 -12.88 -18.72
CA ASN A 20 -0.40 -14.22 -18.29
C ASN A 20 1.08 -14.46 -18.55
N GLN A 21 1.56 -14.11 -19.74
CA GLN A 21 2.97 -14.24 -20.10
C GLN A 21 3.88 -13.39 -19.20
N GLY A 22 3.49 -12.13 -18.91
CA GLY A 22 4.28 -11.26 -18.04
C GLY A 22 4.34 -11.77 -16.60
N ARG A 23 3.29 -12.42 -16.10
CA ARG A 23 3.29 -13.07 -14.78
C ARG A 23 4.29 -14.22 -14.73
N GLU A 24 4.28 -15.10 -15.73
CA GLU A 24 5.24 -16.20 -15.86
C GLU A 24 6.68 -15.68 -15.92
N ARG A 25 6.94 -14.58 -16.64
CA ARG A 25 8.27 -13.96 -16.68
C ARG A 25 8.70 -13.37 -15.34
N LEU A 26 7.78 -12.70 -14.64
CA LEU A 26 8.07 -12.14 -13.32
C LEU A 26 8.39 -13.24 -12.30
N GLU A 27 7.63 -14.34 -12.30
CA GLU A 27 7.88 -15.50 -11.45
C GLU A 27 9.22 -16.16 -11.76
N ALA A 28 9.61 -16.25 -13.04
CA ALA A 28 10.91 -16.76 -13.45
C ALA A 28 12.07 -15.87 -12.95
N ILE A 29 11.92 -14.54 -13.03
CA ILE A 29 12.90 -13.59 -12.47
C ILE A 29 12.98 -13.69 -10.95
N ASP A 30 11.84 -13.71 -10.26
CA ASP A 30 11.83 -13.81 -8.79
C ASP A 30 12.41 -15.17 -8.33
N ALA A 31 12.22 -16.25 -9.10
CA ALA A 31 12.86 -17.55 -8.83
C ALA A 31 14.38 -17.53 -9.09
N LEU A 32 14.84 -16.79 -10.11
CA LEU A 32 16.26 -16.56 -10.35
C LEU A 32 16.91 -15.81 -9.18
N MET A 33 16.29 -14.73 -8.71
CA MET A 33 16.78 -13.94 -7.57
C MET A 33 16.91 -14.78 -6.28
N ARG A 34 15.92 -15.63 -5.99
CA ARG A 34 15.98 -16.58 -4.85
C ARG A 34 17.16 -17.54 -4.95
N ARG A 35 17.40 -18.08 -6.15
CA ARG A 35 18.50 -19.02 -6.41
C ARG A 35 19.87 -18.37 -6.30
N LEU A 36 19.96 -17.08 -6.65
CA LEU A 36 21.17 -16.28 -6.53
C LEU A 36 21.40 -15.78 -5.08
N GLY A 37 20.53 -16.11 -4.12
CA GLY A 37 20.66 -15.68 -2.72
C GLY A 37 20.45 -14.17 -2.51
N ALA A 38 19.90 -13.47 -3.51
CA ALA A 38 19.80 -12.01 -3.54
C ALA A 38 18.57 -11.45 -2.81
N ASP A 39 17.78 -12.30 -2.13
CA ASP A 39 16.57 -11.86 -1.43
C ASP A 39 16.86 -10.93 -0.23
N ASN A 40 18.11 -10.90 0.27
CA ASN A 40 18.53 -10.16 1.47
C ASN A 40 19.86 -9.37 1.32
N LEU A 41 20.38 -9.18 0.11
CA LEU A 41 21.66 -8.48 -0.09
C LEU A 41 21.43 -7.11 -0.74
N SER A 42 22.04 -6.08 -0.15
CA SER A 42 22.14 -4.75 -0.76
C SER A 42 22.97 -4.81 -2.05
N THR A 43 22.77 -3.85 -2.95
CA THR A 43 23.54 -3.73 -4.21
C THR A 43 25.06 -3.74 -3.98
N ALA A 44 25.52 -3.29 -2.80
CA ALA A 44 26.92 -3.30 -2.39
C ALA A 44 27.45 -4.69 -2.01
N GLU A 45 26.61 -5.57 -1.46
CA GLU A 45 27.00 -6.93 -1.04
C GLU A 45 27.03 -7.92 -2.23
N LEU A 46 26.24 -7.64 -3.28
CA LEU A 46 26.28 -8.37 -4.55
C LEU A 46 27.56 -8.12 -5.35
N MET A 47 28.24 -6.99 -5.10
CA MET A 47 29.48 -6.58 -5.78
C MET A 47 30.73 -7.28 -5.26
N ALA A 48 30.67 -7.92 -4.08
CA ALA A 48 31.84 -8.46 -3.38
C ALA A 48 32.21 -9.92 -3.75
N GLY A 49 31.41 -10.61 -4.56
CA GLY A 49 31.58 -12.04 -4.83
C GLY A 49 31.91 -12.37 -6.29
N ASP A 50 33.17 -12.72 -6.57
CA ASP A 50 33.61 -13.34 -7.84
C ASP A 50 32.82 -14.62 -8.19
N SER A 51 32.13 -15.21 -7.22
CA SER A 51 31.27 -16.39 -7.32
C SER A 51 30.00 -16.20 -8.15
N LEU A 52 29.48 -14.97 -8.32
CA LEU A 52 28.26 -14.69 -9.09
C LEU A 52 28.49 -14.72 -10.61
N LYS A 53 29.72 -14.44 -11.05
CA LYS A 53 30.09 -14.38 -12.48
C LYS A 53 30.28 -15.78 -13.09
N ALA A 54 30.70 -16.77 -12.29
CA ALA A 54 30.95 -18.14 -12.73
C ALA A 54 29.72 -19.07 -12.65
N VAL A 55 28.70 -18.70 -11.87
CA VAL A 55 27.43 -19.47 -11.71
C VAL A 55 26.41 -19.13 -12.82
N PHE A 56 26.69 -18.13 -13.64
CA PHE A 56 25.78 -17.63 -14.67
C PHE A 56 26.06 -18.26 -16.04
N ASP A 57 25.68 -19.52 -16.21
CA ASP A 57 25.59 -20.16 -17.52
C ASP A 57 24.54 -19.47 -18.43
N GLU A 58 24.69 -19.69 -19.74
CA GLU A 58 23.84 -19.24 -20.86
C GLU A 58 22.31 -19.27 -20.57
N GLY A 59 21.85 -20.25 -19.78
CA GLY A 59 20.44 -20.43 -19.43
C GLY A 59 19.86 -19.35 -18.51
N GLN A 60 20.67 -18.67 -17.68
CA GLN A 60 20.20 -17.63 -16.77
C GLN A 60 20.11 -16.27 -17.48
N HIS A 61 21.03 -15.97 -18.41
CA HIS A 61 20.98 -14.80 -19.29
C HIS A 61 19.71 -14.81 -20.15
N HIS A 62 19.35 -16.00 -20.63
CA HIS A 62 18.16 -16.21 -21.44
C HIS A 62 16.84 -15.88 -20.71
N THR A 63 16.81 -15.96 -19.37
CA THR A 63 15.61 -15.61 -18.58
C THR A 63 15.38 -14.09 -18.57
N VAL A 64 16.45 -13.32 -18.37
CA VAL A 64 16.40 -11.85 -18.37
C VAL A 64 16.14 -11.32 -19.79
N GLU A 65 16.76 -11.91 -20.81
CA GLU A 65 16.48 -11.59 -22.21
C GLU A 65 15.03 -11.84 -22.59
N LYS A 66 14.45 -12.99 -22.19
CA LYS A 66 13.04 -13.30 -22.44
C LYS A 66 12.10 -12.28 -21.79
N ALA A 67 12.47 -11.78 -20.62
CA ALA A 67 11.73 -10.73 -19.93
C ALA A 67 11.81 -9.38 -20.67
N GLN A 68 13.01 -8.95 -21.05
CA GLN A 68 13.20 -7.71 -21.82
C GLN A 68 12.54 -7.78 -23.20
N LYS A 69 12.60 -8.95 -23.87
CA LYS A 69 11.91 -9.20 -25.13
C LYS A 69 10.40 -9.09 -24.97
N TRP A 70 9.83 -9.68 -23.91
CA TRP A 70 8.41 -9.54 -23.62
C TRP A 70 7.97 -8.09 -23.42
N VAL A 71 8.79 -7.27 -22.73
CA VAL A 71 8.52 -5.82 -22.58
C VAL A 71 8.52 -5.13 -23.94
N ALA A 72 9.50 -5.42 -24.80
CA ALA A 72 9.58 -4.84 -26.14
C ALA A 72 8.39 -5.24 -27.02
N ASP A 73 8.00 -6.52 -27.01
CA ASP A 73 6.87 -7.04 -27.79
C ASP A 73 5.54 -6.38 -27.36
N LEU A 74 5.37 -6.11 -26.07
CA LEU A 74 4.19 -5.40 -25.55
C LEU A 74 4.21 -3.91 -25.90
N ASP A 75 5.37 -3.25 -25.80
CA ASP A 75 5.51 -1.84 -26.17
C ASP A 75 5.25 -1.63 -27.67
N GLU A 76 5.70 -2.55 -28.53
CA GLU A 76 5.40 -2.55 -29.96
C GLU A 76 3.92 -2.78 -30.23
N TYR A 77 3.32 -3.76 -29.56
CA TYR A 77 1.88 -4.01 -29.64
C TYR A 77 1.06 -2.78 -29.22
N ALA A 78 1.46 -2.10 -28.13
CA ALA A 78 0.81 -0.89 -27.66
C ALA A 78 0.90 0.27 -28.67
N LYS A 79 2.02 0.39 -29.39
CA LYS A 79 2.18 1.42 -30.44
C LYS A 79 1.24 1.21 -31.62
N GLY A 80 1.03 -0.04 -32.04
CA GLY A 80 0.22 -0.36 -33.20
C GLY A 80 -1.28 -0.43 -32.95
N TYR A 81 -1.70 -0.81 -31.73
CA TYR A 81 -3.09 -1.22 -31.48
C TYR A 81 -3.81 -0.46 -30.37
N LEU A 82 -3.14 0.44 -29.64
CA LEU A 82 -3.78 1.27 -28.61
C LEU A 82 -3.92 2.74 -29.05
N PRO A 83 -5.03 3.41 -28.67
CA PRO A 83 -5.17 4.86 -28.80
C PRO A 83 -4.02 5.58 -28.09
N GLU A 84 -3.63 6.75 -28.60
CA GLU A 84 -2.50 7.54 -28.11
C GLU A 84 -2.50 7.76 -26.59
N ALA A 85 -3.66 8.12 -26.03
CA ALA A 85 -3.84 8.32 -24.59
C ALA A 85 -3.58 7.05 -23.75
N MET A 86 -3.88 5.87 -24.30
CA MET A 86 -3.68 4.58 -23.63
C MET A 86 -2.26 4.04 -23.85
N ARG A 87 -1.73 4.21 -25.07
CA ARG A 87 -0.36 3.86 -25.46
C ARG A 87 0.65 4.49 -24.50
N HIS A 88 0.52 5.79 -24.23
CA HIS A 88 1.44 6.50 -23.34
C HIS A 88 1.50 5.86 -21.94
N ARG A 89 0.38 5.33 -21.43
CA ARG A 89 0.34 4.67 -20.11
C ARG A 89 1.13 3.35 -20.07
N VAL A 90 1.20 2.62 -21.17
CA VAL A 90 1.94 1.35 -21.26
C VAL A 90 3.45 1.62 -21.41
N ILE A 91 3.81 2.58 -22.25
CA ILE A 91 5.22 2.79 -22.65
C ILE A 91 5.97 3.86 -21.84
N ARG A 92 5.31 4.59 -20.92
CA ARG A 92 5.94 5.71 -20.17
C ARG A 92 7.11 5.30 -19.27
N HIS A 93 7.23 4.02 -18.94
CA HIS A 93 8.26 3.52 -18.04
C HIS A 93 9.46 2.99 -18.84
N PRO A 94 10.69 3.02 -18.29
CA PRO A 94 11.87 2.48 -18.96
C PRO A 94 11.67 1.03 -19.41
N ASN A 95 12.26 0.65 -20.54
CA ASN A 95 12.14 -0.69 -21.12
C ASN A 95 12.99 -1.76 -20.41
N GLY A 96 13.69 -1.37 -19.34
CA GLY A 96 14.55 -2.26 -18.55
C GLY A 96 15.91 -2.56 -19.20
N LYS A 97 16.35 -1.77 -20.19
CA LYS A 97 17.69 -1.87 -20.82
C LYS A 97 18.63 -0.78 -20.28
N GLY A 98 19.95 -1.02 -20.40
CA GLY A 98 20.99 0.02 -20.21
C GLY A 98 21.88 -0.12 -18.99
N ALA A 99 21.89 -1.28 -18.32
CA ALA A 99 22.86 -1.58 -17.27
C ALA A 99 23.90 -2.58 -17.76
N GLU A 100 25.17 -2.34 -17.42
CA GLU A 100 26.28 -3.28 -17.67
C GLU A 100 26.38 -4.32 -16.54
N GLU A 101 25.90 -3.98 -15.35
CA GLU A 101 25.94 -4.83 -14.16
C GLU A 101 24.69 -5.70 -14.01
N LEU A 102 24.91 -6.98 -13.68
CA LEU A 102 23.87 -8.01 -13.64
C LEU A 102 22.76 -7.77 -12.60
N PRO A 103 23.04 -7.38 -11.33
CA PRO A 103 21.98 -7.05 -10.37
C PRO A 103 21.06 -5.95 -10.89
N THR A 104 21.66 -4.90 -11.43
CA THR A 104 20.97 -3.75 -12.01
C THR A 104 20.17 -4.15 -13.25
N LEU A 105 20.68 -5.06 -14.08
CA LEU A 105 19.98 -5.62 -15.25
C LEU A 105 18.71 -6.39 -14.83
N ILE A 106 18.82 -7.23 -13.79
CA ILE A 106 17.70 -8.02 -13.27
C ILE A 106 16.64 -7.12 -12.64
N ASP A 107 17.03 -6.15 -11.83
CA ASP A 107 16.11 -5.19 -11.22
C ASP A 107 15.40 -4.32 -12.27
N ASN A 108 16.13 -3.87 -13.28
CA ASN A 108 15.56 -3.11 -14.40
C ASN A 108 14.51 -3.93 -15.17
N ALA A 109 14.79 -5.21 -15.45
CA ALA A 109 13.84 -6.11 -16.10
C ALA A 109 12.59 -6.36 -15.23
N ARG A 110 12.79 -6.55 -13.91
CA ARG A 110 11.72 -6.75 -12.93
C ARG A 110 10.80 -5.54 -12.81
N ILE A 111 11.38 -4.33 -12.72
CA ILE A 111 10.65 -3.06 -12.67
C ILE A 111 9.85 -2.86 -13.96
N ALA A 112 10.48 -3.11 -15.12
CA ALA A 112 9.83 -2.98 -16.42
C ALA A 112 8.61 -3.91 -16.55
N ILE A 113 8.74 -5.19 -16.18
CA ILE A 113 7.62 -6.15 -16.24
C ILE A 113 6.48 -5.74 -15.30
N ARG A 114 6.78 -5.41 -14.03
CA ARG A 114 5.75 -5.02 -13.06
C ARG A 114 4.96 -3.82 -13.52
N SER A 115 5.66 -2.81 -14.05
CA SER A 115 5.05 -1.62 -14.61
C SER A 115 4.09 -1.93 -15.76
N ARG A 116 4.51 -2.75 -16.74
CA ARG A 116 3.67 -3.13 -17.90
C ARG A 116 2.46 -3.96 -17.50
N LEU A 117 2.64 -4.91 -16.57
CA LEU A 117 1.55 -5.71 -16.02
C LEU A 117 0.48 -4.81 -15.38
N GLU A 118 0.90 -3.79 -14.64
CA GLU A 118 -0.03 -2.87 -13.98
C GLU A 118 -0.77 -1.99 -14.99
N SER A 119 -0.06 -1.41 -15.97
CA SER A 119 -0.69 -0.63 -17.03
C SER A 119 -1.70 -1.45 -17.84
N VAL A 120 -1.38 -2.70 -18.18
CA VAL A 120 -2.29 -3.58 -18.94
C VAL A 120 -3.51 -4.00 -18.10
N LYS A 121 -3.33 -4.33 -16.81
CA LYS A 121 -4.44 -4.64 -15.89
C LYS A 121 -5.43 -3.49 -15.80
N GLN A 122 -4.93 -2.26 -15.67
CA GLN A 122 -5.77 -1.06 -15.64
C GLN A 122 -6.53 -0.84 -16.95
N LEU A 123 -5.91 -1.15 -18.09
CA LEU A 123 -6.55 -1.00 -19.42
C LEU A 123 -7.69 -2.00 -19.65
N ILE A 124 -7.56 -3.23 -19.17
CA ILE A 124 -8.60 -4.27 -19.37
C ILE A 124 -9.61 -4.35 -18.22
N GLY A 125 -9.57 -3.41 -17.27
CA GLY A 125 -10.47 -3.39 -16.11
C GLY A 125 -10.17 -4.47 -15.05
N GLU A 126 -9.03 -5.14 -15.12
CA GLU A 126 -8.55 -6.14 -14.15
C GLU A 126 -7.61 -5.50 -13.11
N ALA A 127 -7.91 -4.28 -12.69
CA ALA A 127 -7.08 -3.50 -11.79
C ALA A 127 -6.71 -4.31 -10.54
N ALA A 128 -5.42 -4.61 -10.41
CA ALA A 128 -4.81 -4.86 -9.11
C ALA A 128 -4.60 -3.49 -8.43
N PRO A 129 -4.56 -3.43 -7.09
CA PRO A 129 -4.40 -2.18 -6.37
C PRO A 129 -3.08 -1.51 -6.72
N THR A 130 -3.10 -0.18 -6.74
CA THR A 130 -1.94 0.70 -6.74
C THR A 130 -0.87 0.19 -5.76
N PRO A 131 0.42 0.11 -6.14
CA PRO A 131 1.47 -0.17 -5.17
C PRO A 131 1.42 0.88 -4.05
N ALA A 132 1.59 0.42 -2.81
CA ALA A 132 1.59 1.29 -1.64
C ALA A 132 2.55 2.47 -1.84
N GLY A 133 2.17 3.64 -1.34
CA GLY A 133 3.12 4.75 -1.23
C GLY A 133 4.32 4.27 -0.42
N ALA A 134 5.50 4.26 -1.04
CA ALA A 134 6.70 3.60 -0.52
C ALA A 134 7.07 4.01 0.91
N GLU A 135 6.68 5.20 1.36
CA GLU A 135 6.91 5.66 2.73
C GLU A 135 6.01 4.99 3.77
N ARG A 136 4.72 4.73 3.47
CA ARG A 136 3.72 4.34 4.50
C ARG A 136 3.83 2.88 4.92
N ASP A 137 4.15 2.01 3.98
CA ASP A 137 4.36 0.58 4.23
C ASP A 137 5.81 0.26 4.61
N ALA A 138 6.75 1.22 4.45
CA ALA A 138 8.14 1.06 4.87
C ALA A 138 8.26 0.95 6.40
N ALA A 139 9.40 0.43 6.86
CA ALA A 139 9.72 0.26 8.28
C ALA A 139 9.63 1.57 9.09
N GLY A 140 9.73 2.74 8.44
CA GLY A 140 9.61 4.08 9.05
C GLY A 140 8.32 4.84 8.74
N GLY A 141 7.32 4.23 8.07
CA GLY A 141 6.12 4.95 7.64
C GLY A 141 5.19 5.47 8.73
N TRP A 142 5.47 5.12 9.99
CA TRP A 142 4.63 5.39 11.16
C TRP A 142 5.44 5.99 12.33
N THR A 143 6.54 6.70 12.02
CA THR A 143 7.45 7.26 13.03
C THR A 143 6.75 8.22 13.98
N HIS A 144 5.71 8.93 13.52
CA HIS A 144 4.92 9.85 14.33
C HIS A 144 4.35 9.22 15.61
N LEU A 145 4.00 7.92 15.57
CA LEU A 145 3.53 7.21 16.76
C LEU A 145 4.65 6.89 17.75
N ARG A 146 5.86 6.63 17.24
CA ARG A 146 7.05 6.35 18.06
C ARG A 146 7.57 7.62 18.71
N GLU A 147 7.64 8.71 17.95
CA GLU A 147 8.13 10.01 18.39
C GLU A 147 7.36 10.54 19.60
N LEU A 148 6.03 10.38 19.61
CA LEU A 148 5.18 10.76 20.75
C LEU A 148 5.04 9.66 21.83
N GLY A 149 5.52 8.44 21.57
CA GLY A 149 5.44 7.34 22.53
C GLY A 149 4.03 6.93 22.95
N LEU A 150 3.01 7.12 22.08
CA LEU A 150 1.62 6.80 22.41
C LEU A 150 1.35 5.30 22.53
N ILE A 151 2.20 4.48 21.90
CA ILE A 151 2.11 3.02 21.86
C ILE A 151 3.53 2.48 22.04
N GLU A 152 3.70 1.46 22.87
CA GLU A 152 4.97 0.77 23.03
C GLU A 152 5.49 0.23 21.68
N ASP A 153 6.78 0.42 21.40
CA ASP A 153 7.40 0.10 20.12
C ASP A 153 7.16 -1.35 19.68
N ALA A 154 7.28 -2.31 20.60
CA ALA A 154 7.06 -3.73 20.30
C ALA A 154 5.59 -4.03 19.92
N VAL A 155 4.64 -3.34 20.55
CA VAL A 155 3.21 -3.47 20.25
C VAL A 155 2.91 -2.86 18.87
N LEU A 156 3.47 -1.68 18.59
CA LEU A 156 3.37 -1.04 17.29
C LEU A 156 3.92 -1.95 16.19
N ASP A 157 5.10 -2.54 16.38
CA ASP A 157 5.73 -3.44 15.40
C ASP A 157 4.87 -4.67 15.11
N GLY A 158 4.18 -5.22 16.11
CA GLY A 158 3.22 -6.30 15.93
C GLY A 158 2.07 -5.93 14.99
N TYR A 159 1.47 -4.75 15.18
CA TYR A 159 0.42 -4.24 14.29
C TYR A 159 0.95 -3.99 12.88
N LEU A 160 2.09 -3.32 12.73
CA LEU A 160 2.67 -3.00 11.43
C LEU A 160 3.05 -4.26 10.65
N SER A 161 3.65 -5.26 11.30
CA SER A 161 3.99 -6.56 10.70
C SER A 161 2.75 -7.28 10.16
N THR A 162 1.67 -7.29 10.95
CA THR A 162 0.38 -7.87 10.56
C THR A 162 -0.22 -7.13 9.37
N MET A 163 -0.22 -5.79 9.40
CA MET A 163 -0.75 -4.97 8.32
C MET A 163 0.00 -5.15 7.01
N ARG A 164 1.33 -5.32 7.02
CA ARG A 164 2.16 -5.52 5.82
C ARG A 164 1.93 -6.88 5.14
N THR A 165 1.51 -7.89 5.90
CA THR A 165 1.33 -9.24 5.39
C THR A 165 -0.11 -9.44 4.89
N ARG A 166 -0.32 -9.36 3.57
CA ARG A 166 -1.68 -9.33 2.95
C ARG A 166 -1.87 -10.28 1.75
N ARG A 167 -1.08 -11.35 1.65
CA ARG A 167 -1.06 -12.24 0.47
C ARG A 167 -2.30 -13.11 0.34
N THR A 168 -2.91 -13.49 1.46
CA THR A 168 -4.13 -14.32 1.51
C THR A 168 -5.34 -13.54 1.99
N VAL A 169 -6.55 -14.07 1.77
CA VAL A 169 -7.77 -13.47 2.31
C VAL A 169 -7.73 -13.42 3.84
N ALA A 170 -7.24 -14.47 4.50
CA ALA A 170 -7.09 -14.48 5.96
C ALA A 170 -6.15 -13.38 6.45
N GLN A 171 -5.00 -13.22 5.79
CA GLN A 171 -4.04 -12.16 6.06
C GLN A 171 -4.62 -10.76 5.83
N ARG A 172 -5.40 -10.56 4.76
CA ARG A 172 -6.14 -9.30 4.52
C ARG A 172 -7.13 -8.98 5.63
N ARG A 173 -7.84 -9.98 6.17
CA ARG A 173 -8.75 -9.80 7.31
C ARG A 173 -7.98 -9.43 8.59
N ALA A 174 -6.85 -10.08 8.83
CA ALA A 174 -5.97 -9.78 9.96
C ALA A 174 -5.41 -8.35 9.87
N ALA A 175 -4.99 -7.90 8.68
CA ALA A 175 -4.51 -6.54 8.46
C ALA A 175 -5.58 -5.46 8.76
N ILE A 176 -6.84 -5.70 8.38
CA ILE A 176 -7.96 -4.81 8.75
C ILE A 176 -8.15 -4.77 10.27
N GLY A 177 -8.04 -5.92 10.94
CA GLY A 177 -8.08 -6.02 12.41
C GLY A 177 -6.98 -5.20 13.07
N ALA A 178 -5.73 -5.42 12.65
CA ALA A 178 -4.57 -4.70 13.16
C ALA A 178 -4.67 -3.19 12.93
N ALA A 179 -5.19 -2.74 11.78
CA ALA A 179 -5.42 -1.32 11.52
C ALA A 179 -6.43 -0.70 12.50
N LYS A 180 -7.53 -1.41 12.81
CA LYS A 180 -8.52 -0.98 13.81
C LYS A 180 -7.89 -0.88 15.20
N GLU A 181 -7.23 -1.96 15.62
CA GLU A 181 -6.62 -2.06 16.95
C GLU A 181 -5.51 -1.02 17.14
N LEU A 182 -4.73 -0.73 16.10
CA LEU A 182 -3.73 0.34 16.12
C LEU A 182 -4.36 1.72 16.35
N VAL A 183 -5.46 2.05 15.66
CA VAL A 183 -6.15 3.33 15.86
C VAL A 183 -6.78 3.41 17.24
N GLU A 184 -7.35 2.31 17.76
CA GLU A 184 -7.86 2.25 19.13
C GLU A 184 -6.77 2.47 20.16
N ALA A 185 -5.63 1.79 20.01
CA ALA A 185 -4.47 1.95 20.87
C ALA A 185 -3.95 3.39 20.82
N ALA A 186 -3.82 3.97 19.63
CA ALA A 186 -3.39 5.36 19.45
C ALA A 186 -4.37 6.35 20.10
N MET A 187 -5.69 6.18 19.95
CA MET A 187 -6.67 7.06 20.58
C MET A 187 -6.66 6.94 22.11
N LYS A 188 -6.52 5.72 22.63
CA LYS A 188 -6.40 5.49 24.08
C LYS A 188 -5.13 6.13 24.65
N GLY A 189 -4.00 5.89 24.00
CA GLY A 189 -2.73 6.53 24.34
C GLY A 189 -2.83 8.05 24.29
N ALA A 190 -3.46 8.60 23.24
CA ALA A 190 -3.68 10.03 23.08
C ALA A 190 -4.57 10.65 24.16
N ILE A 191 -5.67 9.99 24.55
CA ILE A 191 -6.53 10.45 25.65
C ILE A 191 -5.73 10.51 26.95
N HIS A 192 -4.99 9.44 27.27
CA HIS A 192 -4.18 9.38 28.47
C HIS A 192 -3.02 10.39 28.45
N TYR A 193 -2.40 10.61 27.29
CA TYR A 193 -1.35 11.60 27.10
C TYR A 193 -1.86 13.03 27.33
N ALA A 194 -3.02 13.36 26.75
CA ALA A 194 -3.62 14.69 26.87
C ALA A 194 -4.15 14.97 28.28
N ASP A 195 -4.71 13.96 28.95
CA ASP A 195 -5.18 14.06 30.33
C ASP A 195 -5.04 12.71 31.06
N PRO A 196 -3.98 12.54 31.88
CA PRO A 196 -3.76 11.31 32.64
C PRO A 196 -4.84 11.00 33.70
N THR A 197 -5.69 11.97 34.05
CA THR A 197 -6.74 11.81 35.07
C THR A 197 -8.03 11.24 34.51
N VAL A 198 -8.22 11.27 33.18
CA VAL A 198 -9.38 10.69 32.51
C VAL A 198 -9.36 9.18 32.66
N THR A 199 -10.49 8.59 33.04
CA THR A 199 -10.65 7.14 33.25
C THR A 199 -11.96 6.64 32.61
N GLY A 200 -12.11 5.32 32.50
CA GLY A 200 -13.35 4.68 32.05
C GLY A 200 -13.55 4.67 30.54
N PHE A 201 -12.52 4.98 29.76
CA PHE A 201 -12.52 4.91 28.30
C PHE A 201 -11.86 3.61 27.77
N GLU A 202 -11.34 2.75 28.66
CA GLU A 202 -10.59 1.55 28.28
C GLU A 202 -11.48 0.53 27.56
N LYS A 203 -12.79 0.55 27.84
CA LYS A 203 -13.80 -0.31 27.22
C LYS A 203 -14.59 0.38 26.11
N ASP A 204 -14.29 1.64 25.82
CA ASP A 204 -15.00 2.38 24.78
C ASP A 204 -14.64 1.84 23.40
N GLU A 205 -15.65 1.79 22.53
CA GLU A 205 -15.49 1.46 21.11
C GLU A 205 -14.98 2.68 20.32
N MET A 206 -14.39 2.47 19.13
CA MET A 206 -13.78 3.55 18.34
C MET A 206 -14.60 4.85 18.22
N PRO A 207 -15.92 4.85 17.94
CA PRO A 207 -16.67 6.11 17.84
C PRO A 207 -16.75 6.87 19.16
N GLN A 208 -16.78 6.16 20.29
CA GLN A 208 -16.81 6.74 21.64
C GLN A 208 -15.43 7.30 22.00
N LEU A 209 -14.36 6.53 21.74
CA LEU A 209 -12.97 6.98 21.89
C LEU A 209 -12.71 8.26 21.08
N TRP A 210 -13.10 8.27 19.80
CA TRP A 210 -12.93 9.44 18.95
C TRP A 210 -13.69 10.65 19.49
N LYS A 211 -14.94 10.47 19.93
CA LYS A 211 -15.73 11.57 20.51
C LYS A 211 -15.05 12.17 21.75
N ARG A 212 -14.48 11.35 22.63
CA ARG A 212 -13.74 11.84 23.82
C ARG A 212 -12.43 12.50 23.44
N LEU A 213 -11.62 11.86 22.61
CA LEU A 213 -10.35 12.44 22.18
C LEU A 213 -10.58 13.79 21.49
N ARG A 214 -11.64 13.88 20.68
CA ARG A 214 -12.04 15.11 19.99
C ARG A 214 -12.26 16.29 20.95
N THR A 215 -12.80 16.06 22.16
CA THR A 215 -12.97 17.14 23.14
C THR A 215 -11.66 17.59 23.78
N LEU A 216 -10.59 16.80 23.67
CA LEU A 216 -9.27 17.09 24.23
C LEU A 216 -8.33 17.73 23.21
N ILE A 217 -8.43 17.38 21.92
CA ILE A 217 -7.46 17.79 20.89
C ILE A 217 -7.96 18.83 19.88
N GLN A 218 -9.26 19.14 19.88
CA GLN A 218 -9.81 20.13 18.96
C GLN A 218 -9.85 21.52 19.58
N GLU A 219 -9.48 22.50 18.77
CA GLU A 219 -9.87 23.89 18.98
C GLU A 219 -11.39 24.01 18.79
N ASP A 220 -12.03 24.86 19.60
CA ASP A 220 -13.42 25.23 19.36
C ASP A 220 -13.51 25.82 17.94
N PRO A 221 -14.33 25.26 17.03
CA PRO A 221 -14.50 25.82 15.68
C PRO A 221 -15.02 27.28 15.68
N ALA A 222 -15.50 27.77 16.82
CA ALA A 222 -15.83 29.17 17.04
C ALA A 222 -14.63 30.04 17.45
N ALA A 223 -13.47 29.45 17.79
CA ALA A 223 -12.35 30.16 18.39
C ALA A 223 -11.41 30.86 17.40
N ASP A 224 -11.34 30.44 16.13
CA ASP A 224 -10.52 31.15 15.13
C ASP A 224 -11.35 31.74 13.96
N PRO A 225 -11.77 33.01 14.08
CA PRO A 225 -12.39 33.77 13.00
C PRO A 225 -11.50 33.93 11.76
N ALA A 226 -10.17 33.87 11.90
CA ALA A 226 -9.22 34.08 10.80
C ALA A 226 -9.20 32.91 9.81
N LEU A 227 -9.56 31.70 10.26
CA LEU A 227 -9.68 30.55 9.38
C LEU A 227 -11.03 30.51 8.64
N GLY A 228 -12.05 31.30 9.04
CA GLY A 228 -13.38 31.35 8.41
C GLY A 228 -14.55 30.74 9.22
N GLY A 229 -14.38 30.49 10.52
CA GLY A 229 -15.46 29.99 11.42
C GLY A 229 -15.99 28.58 11.10
N LYS A 230 -17.31 28.36 11.29
CA LYS A 230 -17.94 27.03 11.12
C LYS A 230 -18.03 26.54 9.66
N ASP A 231 -17.76 27.39 8.67
CA ASP A 231 -17.94 27.10 7.24
C ASP A 231 -16.67 26.59 6.53
N ILE A 232 -15.57 26.44 7.26
CA ILE A 232 -14.27 26.04 6.73
C ILE A 232 -14.27 24.55 6.34
N GLY A 233 -13.61 24.23 5.23
CA GLY A 233 -13.34 22.85 4.81
C GLY A 233 -12.68 21.96 5.88
N ILE A 234 -11.93 22.54 6.82
CA ILE A 234 -11.30 21.82 7.95
C ILE A 234 -12.37 21.27 8.90
N ALA A 235 -13.34 22.09 9.33
CA ALA A 235 -14.43 21.63 10.20
C ALA A 235 -15.26 20.51 9.56
N LYS A 236 -15.51 20.60 8.24
CA LYS A 236 -16.17 19.54 7.47
C LYS A 236 -15.33 18.27 7.42
N THR A 237 -14.01 18.39 7.20
CA THR A 237 -13.08 17.26 7.20
C THR A 237 -13.03 16.57 8.56
N LEU A 238 -12.94 17.32 9.66
CA LEU A 238 -12.98 16.78 11.03
C LEU A 238 -14.28 16.03 11.33
N ASN A 239 -15.41 16.53 10.83
CA ASN A 239 -16.68 15.81 10.93
C ASN A 239 -16.65 14.51 10.11
N ALA A 240 -16.12 14.55 8.89
CA ALA A 240 -15.96 13.37 8.04
C ALA A 240 -15.04 12.29 8.66
N MET A 241 -14.04 12.69 9.46
CA MET A 241 -13.20 11.73 10.20
C MET A 241 -14.00 10.84 11.15
N SER A 242 -15.09 11.35 11.73
CA SER A 242 -16.00 10.53 12.55
C SER A 242 -16.63 9.40 11.72
N THR A 243 -17.01 9.70 10.47
CA THR A 243 -17.53 8.71 9.52
C THR A 243 -16.45 7.70 9.11
N VAL A 244 -15.21 8.15 8.91
CA VAL A 244 -14.07 7.27 8.62
C VAL A 244 -13.81 6.29 9.77
N ILE A 245 -13.79 6.79 11.01
CA ILE A 245 -13.63 5.97 12.21
C ILE A 245 -14.71 4.89 12.31
N THR A 246 -15.98 5.27 12.11
CA THR A 246 -17.10 4.32 12.07
C THR A 246 -16.92 3.31 10.94
N GLY A 247 -16.50 3.76 9.75
CA GLY A 247 -16.23 2.91 8.60
C GLY A 247 -15.14 1.86 8.87
N ILE A 248 -14.05 2.24 9.56
CA ILE A 248 -12.99 1.31 9.97
C ILE A 248 -13.56 0.25 10.92
N ALA A 249 -14.29 0.67 11.96
CA ALA A 249 -14.87 -0.23 12.95
C ALA A 249 -15.86 -1.23 12.31
N GLU A 250 -16.78 -0.74 11.48
CA GLU A 250 -17.74 -1.57 10.76
C GLU A 250 -17.08 -2.54 9.77
N THR A 251 -16.05 -2.08 9.06
CA THR A 251 -15.32 -2.91 8.10
C THR A 251 -14.65 -4.08 8.82
N ARG A 252 -14.02 -3.84 9.98
CA ARG A 252 -13.48 -4.92 10.81
C ARG A 252 -14.60 -5.87 11.27
N ASN A 253 -15.76 -5.36 11.69
CA ASN A 253 -16.85 -6.21 12.17
C ASN A 253 -17.45 -7.09 11.06
N LYS A 254 -17.58 -6.58 9.84
CA LYS A 254 -18.15 -7.32 8.70
C LYS A 254 -17.13 -8.24 8.02
N VAL A 255 -15.86 -7.85 7.98
CA VAL A 255 -14.83 -8.47 7.14
C VAL A 255 -13.71 -9.11 7.95
N GLY A 256 -13.36 -8.56 9.10
CA GLY A 256 -12.25 -9.02 9.95
C GLY A 256 -12.46 -10.41 10.55
N THR A 257 -11.48 -10.88 11.31
CA THR A 257 -11.53 -12.16 12.05
C THR A 257 -12.29 -12.06 13.37
N GLY A 258 -12.72 -10.86 13.77
CA GLY A 258 -13.48 -10.61 14.99
C GLY A 258 -14.84 -11.31 15.02
N HIS A 259 -15.28 -11.72 16.21
CA HIS A 259 -16.57 -12.37 16.48
C HIS A 259 -16.82 -13.71 15.77
N GLY A 260 -15.76 -14.44 15.39
CA GLY A 260 -15.89 -15.83 14.95
C GLY A 260 -16.58 -16.01 13.59
N ASN A 261 -16.50 -15.01 12.70
CA ASN A 261 -17.16 -15.08 11.40
C ASN A 261 -16.58 -16.23 10.54
N PRO A 262 -17.37 -17.29 10.26
CA PRO A 262 -16.87 -18.55 9.69
C PRO A 262 -16.51 -18.46 8.21
N ALA A 263 -16.93 -17.39 7.53
CA ALA A 263 -16.69 -17.20 6.10
C ALA A 263 -16.07 -15.82 5.82
N ALA A 264 -15.05 -15.80 4.97
CA ALA A 264 -14.51 -14.55 4.46
C ALA A 264 -15.39 -14.00 3.32
N PRO A 265 -15.55 -12.67 3.18
CA PRO A 265 -16.26 -12.09 2.05
C PRO A 265 -15.59 -12.47 0.72
N LYS A 266 -16.35 -13.06 -0.21
CA LYS A 266 -15.85 -13.59 -1.49
C LYS A 266 -15.17 -12.53 -2.39
N LYS A 267 -15.32 -11.23 -2.11
CA LYS A 267 -14.82 -10.11 -2.92
C LYS A 267 -13.90 -9.16 -2.15
N LEU A 268 -13.28 -9.59 -1.04
CA LEU A 268 -12.31 -8.74 -0.33
C LEU A 268 -11.05 -8.54 -1.20
N GLN A 269 -10.92 -7.35 -1.76
CA GLN A 269 -9.76 -6.91 -2.53
C GLN A 269 -8.74 -6.22 -1.63
N GLU A 270 -7.49 -6.21 -2.05
CA GLU A 270 -6.41 -5.53 -1.34
C GLU A 270 -6.59 -4.00 -1.32
N SER A 271 -7.21 -3.41 -2.36
CA SER A 271 -7.59 -1.99 -2.37
C SER A 271 -8.47 -1.59 -1.18
N HIS A 272 -9.38 -2.46 -0.76
CA HIS A 272 -10.22 -2.21 0.42
C HIS A 272 -9.40 -2.25 1.72
N VAL A 273 -8.40 -3.12 1.80
CA VAL A 273 -7.50 -3.21 2.97
C VAL A 273 -6.63 -1.97 3.04
N LEU A 274 -6.06 -1.54 1.90
CA LEU A 274 -5.25 -0.34 1.80
C LEU A 274 -6.06 0.90 2.19
N LEU A 275 -7.32 1.02 1.73
CA LEU A 275 -8.19 2.12 2.15
C LEU A 275 -8.32 2.22 3.68
N VAL A 276 -8.48 1.08 4.37
CA VAL A 276 -8.56 1.04 5.84
C VAL A 276 -7.23 1.42 6.49
N ILE A 277 -6.11 0.88 6.01
CA ILE A 277 -4.76 1.17 6.54
C ILE A 277 -4.42 2.66 6.32
N ASP A 278 -4.66 3.20 5.13
CA ASP A 278 -4.41 4.61 4.81
C ASP A 278 -5.31 5.56 5.63
N SER A 279 -6.56 5.15 5.89
CA SER A 279 -7.44 5.89 6.79
C SER A 279 -6.90 5.89 8.21
N ALA A 280 -6.46 4.74 8.71
CA ALA A 280 -5.83 4.61 10.03
C ALA A 280 -4.56 5.46 10.15
N HIS A 281 -3.73 5.47 9.11
CA HIS A 281 -2.54 6.30 9.06
C HIS A 281 -2.87 7.79 9.11
N THR A 282 -3.82 8.22 8.29
CA THR A 282 -4.30 9.61 8.26
C THR A 282 -4.83 10.04 9.63
N MET A 283 -5.61 9.17 10.27
CA MET A 283 -6.16 9.43 11.60
C MET A 283 -5.06 9.59 12.66
N THR A 284 -4.14 8.63 12.74
CA THR A 284 -3.07 8.65 13.74
C THR A 284 -2.13 9.83 13.54
N ARG A 285 -1.76 10.17 12.29
CA ARG A 285 -0.94 11.36 11.99
C ARG A 285 -1.59 12.66 12.43
N PHE A 286 -2.89 12.80 12.20
CA PHE A 286 -3.61 14.00 12.63
C PHE A 286 -3.63 14.11 14.16
N ILE A 287 -3.93 12.99 14.85
CA ILE A 287 -3.94 12.93 16.32
C ILE A 287 -2.57 13.34 16.88
N THR A 288 -1.48 12.74 16.38
CA THR A 288 -0.12 13.04 16.85
C THR A 288 0.26 14.48 16.55
N SER A 289 -0.04 15.01 15.35
CA SER A 289 0.23 16.42 15.01
C SER A 289 -0.45 17.36 15.98
N ARG A 290 -1.75 17.12 16.29
CA ARG A 290 -2.47 17.96 17.25
C ARG A 290 -1.95 17.87 18.67
N LEU A 291 -1.53 16.68 19.11
CA LEU A 291 -0.91 16.54 20.43
C LEU A 291 0.41 17.29 20.50
N SER A 292 1.26 17.18 19.48
CA SER A 292 2.51 17.95 19.39
C SER A 292 2.25 19.46 19.41
N GLU A 293 1.23 19.94 18.70
CA GLU A 293 0.91 21.38 18.68
C GLU A 293 0.33 21.90 20.00
N LEU A 294 -0.35 21.06 20.79
CA LEU A 294 -0.99 21.45 22.06
C LEU A 294 -0.10 21.28 23.29
N PHE A 295 0.80 20.30 23.27
CA PHE A 295 1.48 19.80 24.46
C PHE A 295 3.00 19.64 24.31
N ALA A 296 3.59 19.99 23.15
CA ALA A 296 5.04 20.13 23.01
C ALA A 296 5.47 21.57 23.29
#